data_AF-D5RTI5-F1
#
_entry.id   AF-D5RTI5-F1
#
_cell.length_a   1.000
_cell.length_b   1.000
_cell.length_c   1.000
_cell.angle_alpha   90.00
_cell.angle_beta   90.00
_cell.angle_gamma   90.00
#
_symmetry.space_group_name_H-M   'P 1'
#
loop_
_entity.id
_entity.type
_entity.pdbx_description
1 polymer ?
#
loop_
_entity_poly.entity_id
_entity_poly.type
_entity_poly.pdbx_seq_one_letter_code
_entity_poly.pdbx_strand_id
1 'polypeptide(L)'
;MSGAPSPLPPAELRQQAIAVELRLRNPWLYPNTEAGGFRAMEDAAAVMGAGALAARAAIRAEHAAWSDATFGRPPAIGPLGPLKHLAKEALEAAAAPHALEEWADLQFLLWDAQRRAGITDDQVVAAMRQKLAVNKARHWPAPQDGEPREHVKPAGGADDAE
;
A
#
# COMPACT_ATOMS: atom_id res chain seq x y z
N MET A 1 18.27 -54.84 0.46
CA MET A 1 17.57 -54.30 -0.73
C MET A 1 17.65 -52.78 -0.62
N SER A 2 18.43 -52.12 -1.48
CA SER A 2 18.53 -50.65 -1.51
C SER A 2 18.12 -50.19 -2.91
N GLY A 3 16.87 -49.75 -3.05
CA GLY A 3 16.37 -49.19 -4.30
C GLY A 3 16.80 -47.73 -4.39
N ALA A 4 17.43 -47.35 -5.50
CA ALA A 4 17.70 -45.95 -5.81
C ALA A 4 16.37 -45.18 -5.95
N PRO A 5 16.29 -43.92 -5.48
CA PRO A 5 15.08 -43.11 -5.62
C PRO A 5 14.76 -42.85 -7.10
N SER A 6 13.48 -42.94 -7.44
CA SER A 6 12.96 -42.64 -8.78
C SER A 6 13.22 -41.17 -9.13
N PRO A 7 13.59 -40.82 -10.38
CA PRO A 7 13.82 -39.43 -10.76
C PRO A 7 12.53 -38.60 -10.62
N LEU A 8 12.70 -37.35 -10.19
CA LEU A 8 11.58 -36.43 -9.96
C LEU A 8 10.89 -36.05 -11.28
N PRO A 9 9.56 -35.87 -11.27
CA PRO A 9 8.80 -35.48 -12.44
C PRO A 9 9.21 -34.08 -12.98
N PRO A 10 9.02 -33.81 -14.29
CA PRO A 10 9.50 -32.59 -14.96
C PRO A 10 8.99 -31.26 -14.37
N ALA A 11 7.80 -31.25 -13.76
CA ALA A 11 7.26 -30.06 -13.11
C ALA A 11 8.00 -29.70 -11.82
N GLU A 12 8.42 -30.72 -11.05
CA GLU A 12 9.21 -30.52 -9.84
C GLU A 12 10.65 -30.09 -10.16
N LEU A 13 11.23 -30.59 -11.25
CA LEU A 13 12.52 -30.13 -11.74
C LEU A 13 12.49 -28.64 -12.16
N ARG A 14 11.39 -28.18 -12.77
CA ARG A 14 11.20 -26.76 -13.10
C ARG A 14 11.02 -25.89 -11.86
N GLN A 15 10.27 -26.35 -10.86
CA GLN A 15 10.11 -25.62 -9.61
C GLN A 15 11.42 -25.55 -8.81
N GLN A 16 12.20 -26.64 -8.79
CA GLN A 16 13.53 -26.66 -8.17
C GLN A 16 14.52 -25.73 -8.88
N ALA A 17 14.50 -25.69 -10.21
CA ALA A 17 15.34 -24.78 -10.98
C ALA A 17 15.01 -23.29 -10.70
N ILE A 18 13.72 -22.94 -10.64
CA ILE A 18 13.27 -21.58 -10.30
C ILE A 18 13.68 -21.20 -8.87
N ALA A 19 13.54 -22.11 -7.91
CA ALA A 19 13.93 -21.88 -6.52
C ALA A 19 15.45 -21.67 -6.36
N VAL A 20 16.27 -22.42 -7.12
CA VAL A 20 17.73 -22.23 -7.15
C VAL A 20 18.09 -20.88 -7.77
N GLU A 21 17.45 -20.48 -8.85
CA GLU A 21 17.77 -19.22 -9.53
C GLU A 21 17.35 -17.99 -8.70
N LEU A 22 16.20 -18.04 -8.04
CA LEU A 22 15.79 -16.99 -7.08
C LEU A 22 16.76 -16.87 -5.91
N ARG A 23 17.34 -17.99 -5.46
CA ARG A 23 18.33 -18.03 -4.38
C ARG A 23 19.67 -17.44 -4.78
N LEU A 24 20.11 -17.66 -6.02
CA LEU A 24 21.35 -17.08 -6.56
C LEU A 24 21.22 -15.57 -6.80
N ARG A 25 20.04 -15.09 -7.20
CA ARG A 25 19.79 -13.66 -7.46
C ARG A 25 19.61 -12.84 -6.19
N ASN A 26 19.22 -13.46 -5.07
CA ASN A 26 18.95 -12.78 -3.81
C ASN A 26 19.63 -13.47 -2.61
N PRO A 27 20.97 -13.44 -2.51
CA PRO A 27 21.72 -14.18 -1.49
C PRO A 27 21.41 -13.75 -0.04
N TRP A 28 20.92 -12.52 0.16
CA TRP A 28 20.50 -12.00 1.47
C TRP A 28 19.12 -12.48 1.91
N LEU A 29 18.27 -12.91 0.98
CA LEU A 29 16.93 -13.43 1.26
C LEU A 29 16.95 -14.91 1.69
N TYR A 30 18.05 -15.64 1.46
CA TYR A 30 18.16 -17.07 1.76
C TYR A 30 19.52 -17.47 2.36
N PRO A 31 19.92 -16.89 3.50
CA PRO A 31 21.07 -17.37 4.24
C PRO A 31 20.85 -18.83 4.65
N ASN A 32 21.91 -19.63 4.57
CA ASN A 32 21.85 -21.07 4.76
C ASN A 32 21.56 -21.39 6.24
N THR A 33 20.29 -21.57 6.60
CA THR A 33 19.91 -22.06 7.95
C THR A 33 18.97 -23.24 7.81
N GLU A 34 19.42 -24.37 8.34
CA GLU A 34 18.69 -25.64 8.40
C GLU A 34 17.28 -25.45 8.96
N ALA A 35 16.27 -25.90 8.20
CA ALA A 35 14.88 -26.28 8.50
C ALA A 35 14.00 -25.58 9.57
N GLY A 36 14.49 -24.63 10.38
CA GLY A 36 13.74 -23.90 11.41
C GLY A 36 13.60 -22.39 11.16
N GLY A 37 14.21 -21.86 10.09
CA GLY A 37 14.34 -20.41 9.85
C GLY A 37 13.09 -19.69 9.31
N PHE A 38 12.11 -20.39 8.75
CA PHE A 38 10.94 -19.74 8.13
C PHE A 38 9.98 -19.13 9.17
N ARG A 39 9.71 -19.83 10.27
CA ARG A 39 8.77 -19.38 11.31
C ARG A 39 9.31 -18.19 12.12
N ALA A 40 10.61 -18.21 12.43
CA ALA A 40 11.25 -17.11 13.16
C ALA A 40 11.29 -15.79 12.37
N MET A 41 11.40 -15.85 11.04
CA MET A 41 11.43 -14.66 10.18
C MET A 41 10.02 -14.09 9.94
N GLU A 42 9.01 -14.94 9.79
CA GLU A 42 7.59 -14.51 9.76
C GLU A 42 7.19 -13.86 11.09
N ASP A 43 7.59 -14.45 12.22
CA ASP A 43 7.35 -13.90 13.55
C ASP A 43 8.08 -12.54 13.75
N ALA A 44 9.33 -12.42 13.29
CA ALA A 44 10.07 -11.16 13.35
C ALA A 44 9.45 -10.08 12.44
N ALA A 45 9.03 -10.43 11.22
CA ALA A 45 8.34 -9.51 10.32
C ALA A 45 6.98 -9.07 10.88
N ALA A 46 6.24 -9.99 11.52
CA ALA A 46 4.99 -9.68 12.19
C ALA A 46 5.19 -8.73 13.38
N VAL A 47 6.23 -8.93 14.20
CA VAL A 47 6.58 -8.05 15.33
C VAL A 47 7.03 -6.68 14.85
N MET A 48 7.92 -6.61 13.84
CA MET A 48 8.33 -5.33 13.25
C MET A 48 7.15 -4.59 12.62
N GLY A 49 6.28 -5.31 11.90
CA GLY A 49 5.05 -4.77 11.33
C GLY A 49 4.10 -4.24 12.40
N ALA A 50 3.90 -4.97 13.49
CA ALA A 50 3.10 -4.53 14.63
C ALA A 50 3.67 -3.27 15.30
N GLY A 51 5.00 -3.20 15.45
CA GLY A 51 5.69 -2.00 15.96
C GLY A 51 5.48 -0.78 15.06
N ALA A 52 5.61 -0.95 13.74
CA ALA A 52 5.37 0.13 12.77
C ALA A 52 3.91 0.61 12.77
N LEU A 53 2.95 -0.31 12.87
CA LEU A 53 1.52 0.02 12.99
C LEU A 53 1.23 0.81 14.27
N ALA A 54 1.80 0.40 15.40
CA ALA A 54 1.63 1.10 16.68
C ALA A 54 2.22 2.52 16.62
N ALA A 55 3.42 2.69 16.07
CA ALA A 55 4.04 4.00 15.88
C ALA A 55 3.18 4.91 14.98
N ARG A 56 2.67 4.37 13.87
CA ARG A 56 1.80 5.10 12.94
C ARG A 56 0.48 5.53 13.58
N ALA A 57 -0.11 4.69 14.42
CA ALA A 57 -1.31 5.02 15.18
C ALA A 57 -1.05 6.13 16.21
N ALA A 58 0.09 6.09 16.90
CA ALA A 58 0.49 7.12 17.85
C ALA A 58 0.70 8.48 17.16
N ILE A 59 1.45 8.51 16.06
CA ILE A 59 1.69 9.71 15.25
C ILE A 59 0.36 10.30 14.75
N ARG A 60 -0.56 9.46 14.27
CA ARG A 60 -1.88 9.93 13.80
C ARG A 60 -2.70 10.57 14.93
N ALA A 61 -2.66 9.99 16.13
CA ALA A 61 -3.37 10.54 17.29
C ALA A 61 -2.77 11.88 17.74
N GLU A 62 -1.44 11.97 17.79
CA GLU A 62 -0.73 13.22 18.11
C GLU A 62 -1.04 14.32 17.08
N HIS A 63 -0.96 13.99 15.79
CA HIS A 63 -1.32 14.90 14.72
C HIS A 63 -2.78 15.39 14.83
N ALA A 64 -3.72 14.49 15.11
CA ALA A 64 -5.12 14.88 15.30
C ALA A 64 -5.31 15.85 16.49
N ALA A 65 -4.64 15.59 17.61
CA ALA A 65 -4.70 16.46 18.79
C ALA A 65 -4.11 17.85 18.51
N TRP A 66 -2.97 17.92 17.83
CA TRP A 66 -2.34 19.17 17.42
C TRP A 66 -3.20 19.95 16.40
N SER A 67 -3.75 19.26 15.39
CA SER A 67 -4.62 19.85 14.37
C SER A 67 -5.90 20.43 14.98
N ASP A 68 -6.50 19.73 15.94
CA ASP A 68 -7.66 20.20 16.69
C ASP A 68 -7.35 21.45 17.52
N ALA A 69 -6.19 21.51 18.17
CA ALA A 69 -5.77 22.65 18.98
C ALA A 69 -5.41 23.88 18.13
N THR A 70 -4.83 23.66 16.94
CA THR A 70 -4.30 24.73 16.08
C THR A 70 -5.38 25.30 15.17
N PHE A 71 -6.15 24.43 14.52
CA PHE A 71 -7.10 24.84 13.48
C PHE A 71 -8.56 24.80 13.94
N GLY A 72 -8.84 24.10 15.04
CA GLY A 72 -10.19 23.90 15.56
C GLY A 72 -10.77 22.53 15.23
N ARG A 73 -11.83 22.17 15.96
CA ARG A 73 -12.47 20.84 15.94
C ARG A 73 -13.69 20.78 15.01
N PRO A 74 -14.06 19.59 14.51
CA PRO A 74 -15.40 19.37 13.95
C PRO A 74 -16.51 19.73 14.95
N PRO A 75 -17.71 20.15 14.48
CA PRO A 75 -18.07 20.35 13.08
C PRO A 75 -17.64 21.71 12.51
N ALA A 76 -17.04 22.61 13.32
CA ALA A 76 -16.69 23.96 12.89
C ALA A 76 -15.68 23.96 11.72
N ILE A 77 -14.78 22.97 11.69
CA ILE A 77 -13.79 22.80 10.63
C ILE A 77 -13.94 21.41 10.00
N GLY A 78 -14.44 21.39 8.76
CA GLY A 78 -14.69 20.19 7.97
C GLY A 78 -13.52 19.75 7.08
N PRO A 79 -13.71 18.71 6.26
CA PRO A 79 -12.63 18.06 5.51
C PRO A 79 -12.09 18.87 4.31
N LEU A 80 -12.82 19.91 3.87
CA LEU A 80 -12.50 20.64 2.64
C LEU A 80 -11.15 21.39 2.69
N GLY A 81 -10.77 21.92 3.85
CA GLY A 81 -9.49 22.60 4.02
C GLY A 81 -8.31 21.65 3.76
N PRO A 82 -8.20 20.54 4.54
CA PRO A 82 -7.17 19.53 4.32
C PRO A 82 -7.18 18.93 2.91
N LEU A 83 -8.34 18.71 2.28
CA LEU A 83 -8.41 18.21 0.91
C LEU A 83 -7.85 19.21 -0.13
N LYS A 84 -8.16 20.50 0.03
CA LYS A 84 -7.58 21.55 -0.84
C LYS A 84 -6.08 21.69 -0.65
N HIS A 85 -5.59 21.45 0.57
CA HIS A 85 -4.16 21.44 0.86
C HIS A 85 -3.51 20.18 0.27
N LEU A 86 -4.12 19.00 0.42
CA LEU A 86 -3.63 17.74 -0.13
C LEU A 86 -3.40 17.82 -1.65
N ALA A 87 -4.27 18.53 -2.38
CA ALA A 87 -4.10 18.77 -3.81
C ALA A 87 -2.83 19.57 -4.16
N LYS A 88 -2.39 20.48 -3.28
CA LYS A 88 -1.14 21.25 -3.45
C LYS A 88 0.07 20.38 -3.15
N GLU A 89 0.05 19.67 -2.02
CA GLU A 89 1.14 18.77 -1.62
C GLU A 89 1.32 17.62 -2.60
N ALA A 90 0.26 17.18 -3.29
CA ALA A 90 0.38 16.20 -4.37
C ALA A 90 1.23 16.72 -5.54
N LEU A 91 1.21 18.03 -5.82
CA LEU A 91 2.07 18.64 -6.84
C LEU A 91 3.51 18.77 -6.35
N GLU A 92 3.72 19.09 -5.07
CA GLU A 92 5.05 19.18 -4.45
C GLU A 92 5.71 17.79 -4.41
N ALA A 93 4.98 16.76 -3.96
CA ALA A 93 5.40 15.37 -4.02
C ALA A 93 5.70 14.88 -5.46
N ALA A 94 4.92 15.31 -6.45
CA ALA A 94 5.18 14.97 -7.85
C ALA A 94 6.47 15.64 -8.38
N ALA A 95 6.79 16.85 -7.91
CA ALA A 95 8.02 17.55 -8.27
C ALA A 95 9.25 17.00 -7.54
N ALA A 96 9.08 16.45 -6.33
CA ALA A 96 10.15 15.91 -5.49
C ALA A 96 9.82 14.51 -4.93
N PRO A 97 9.66 13.48 -5.77
CA PRO A 97 9.16 12.16 -5.34
C PRO A 97 10.10 11.41 -4.36
N HIS A 98 11.34 11.88 -4.20
CA HIS A 98 12.33 11.34 -3.28
C HIS A 98 12.42 12.10 -1.95
N ALA A 99 11.71 13.21 -1.81
CA ALA A 99 11.59 13.95 -0.56
C ALA A 99 10.54 13.24 0.32
N LEU A 100 10.96 12.71 1.47
CA LEU A 100 10.10 11.92 2.35
C LEU A 100 9.07 12.78 3.09
N GLU A 101 9.40 14.05 3.29
CA GLU A 101 8.54 15.07 3.89
C GLU A 101 7.23 15.24 3.09
N GLU A 102 7.31 15.27 1.76
CA GLU A 102 6.14 15.43 0.88
C GLU A 102 5.16 14.27 1.05
N TRP A 103 5.68 13.05 1.17
CA TRP A 103 4.86 11.87 1.45
C TRP A 103 4.24 11.91 2.85
N ALA A 104 4.94 12.48 3.83
CA ALA A 104 4.41 12.68 5.17
C ALA A 104 3.24 13.69 5.17
N ASP A 105 3.36 14.78 4.41
CA ASP A 105 2.30 15.78 4.27
C ASP A 105 1.04 15.19 3.60
N LEU A 106 1.19 14.39 2.55
CA LEU A 106 0.07 13.64 1.96
C LEU A 106 -0.66 12.79 3.02
N GLN A 107 0.10 12.11 3.87
CA GLN A 107 -0.45 11.23 4.90
C GLN A 107 -1.18 12.00 6.00
N PHE A 108 -0.59 13.09 6.49
CA PHE A 108 -1.21 13.93 7.51
C PHE A 108 -2.52 14.56 7.01
N LEU A 109 -2.50 15.12 5.81
CA LEU A 109 -3.68 15.77 5.22
C LEU A 109 -4.80 14.79 4.90
N LEU A 110 -4.48 13.58 4.42
CA LEU A 110 -5.46 12.53 4.21
C LEU A 110 -6.11 12.09 5.51
N TRP A 111 -5.33 11.84 6.57
CA TRP A 111 -5.88 11.50 7.88
C TRP A 111 -6.73 12.63 8.47
N ASP A 112 -6.31 13.87 8.28
CA ASP A 112 -7.02 15.04 8.77
C ASP A 112 -8.38 15.18 8.10
N ALA A 113 -8.42 15.08 6.77
CA ALA A 113 -9.64 15.08 5.97
C ALA A 113 -10.57 13.94 6.39
N GLN A 114 -10.05 12.71 6.45
CA GLN A 114 -10.83 11.51 6.76
C GLN A 114 -11.53 11.64 8.12
N ARG A 115 -10.79 12.02 9.19
CA ARG A 115 -11.39 12.14 10.52
C ARG A 115 -12.41 13.30 10.60
N ARG A 116 -12.17 14.42 9.91
CA ARG A 116 -13.09 15.57 9.87
C ARG A 116 -14.38 15.25 9.11
N ALA A 117 -14.33 14.32 8.18
CA ALA A 117 -15.51 13.77 7.50
C ALA A 117 -16.25 12.71 8.33
N GLY A 118 -15.74 12.34 9.51
CA GLY A 118 -16.31 11.26 10.34
C GLY A 118 -16.13 9.86 9.74
N ILE A 119 -15.18 9.70 8.81
CA ILE A 119 -14.96 8.43 8.10
C ILE A 119 -14.00 7.55 8.91
N THR A 120 -14.42 6.32 9.21
CA THR A 120 -13.60 5.35 9.95
C THR A 120 -12.64 4.60 9.03
N ASP A 121 -11.59 4.02 9.62
CA ASP A 121 -10.64 3.20 8.86
C ASP A 121 -11.31 1.97 8.23
N ASP A 122 -12.26 1.34 8.94
CA ASP A 122 -13.01 0.20 8.40
C ASP A 122 -13.84 0.58 7.17
N GLN A 123 -14.43 1.77 7.17
CA GLN A 123 -15.16 2.29 6.01
C GLN A 123 -14.22 2.52 4.82
N VAL A 124 -13.06 3.14 5.05
CA VAL A 124 -12.05 3.34 3.99
C VAL A 124 -11.55 2.00 3.46
N VAL A 125 -11.22 1.04 4.33
CA VAL A 125 -10.75 -0.28 3.92
C VAL A 125 -11.81 -1.03 3.10
N ALA A 126 -13.07 -0.99 3.50
CA ALA A 126 -14.16 -1.57 2.72
C ALA A 126 -14.29 -0.91 1.34
N ALA A 127 -14.25 0.42 1.28
CA ALA A 127 -14.31 1.17 0.02
C ALA A 127 -13.10 0.88 -0.89
N MET A 128 -11.89 0.78 -0.32
CA MET A 128 -10.68 0.41 -1.06
C MET A 128 -10.79 -0.97 -1.70
N ARG A 129 -11.33 -1.97 -0.97
CA ARG A 129 -11.53 -3.33 -1.50
C ARG A 129 -12.50 -3.32 -2.68
N GLN A 130 -13.62 -2.62 -2.55
CA GLN A 130 -14.61 -2.50 -3.62
C GLN A 130 -14.03 -1.76 -4.83
N LYS A 131 -13.37 -0.62 -4.61
CA LYS A 131 -12.76 0.17 -5.68
C LYS A 131 -11.66 -0.59 -6.40
N LEU A 132 -10.85 -1.38 -5.69
CA LEU A 132 -9.83 -2.23 -6.29
C LEU A 132 -10.43 -3.30 -7.21
N ALA A 133 -11.55 -3.92 -6.82
CA ALA A 133 -12.25 -4.88 -7.68
C ALA A 133 -12.75 -4.21 -8.98
N VAL A 134 -13.35 -3.02 -8.88
CA VAL A 134 -13.77 -2.22 -10.05
C VAL A 134 -12.57 -1.87 -10.93
N ASN A 135 -11.46 -1.40 -10.36
CA ASN A 135 -10.27 -1.03 -11.11
C ASN A 135 -9.65 -2.21 -11.87
N LYS A 136 -9.67 -3.42 -11.28
CA LYS A 136 -9.19 -4.65 -11.94
C LYS A 136 -10.06 -5.09 -13.12
N ALA A 137 -11.34 -4.74 -13.13
CA ALA A 137 -12.27 -5.08 -14.21
C ALA A 137 -12.25 -4.07 -15.37
N ARG A 138 -11.55 -2.93 -15.24
CA ARG A 138 -11.46 -1.89 -16.27
C ARG A 138 -10.41 -2.21 -17.34
N HIS A 139 -10.60 -1.63 -18.51
CA HIS A 139 -9.57 -1.58 -19.54
C HIS A 139 -8.66 -0.37 -19.32
N TRP A 140 -7.35 -0.60 -19.38
CA TRP A 140 -6.32 0.40 -19.14
C TRP A 140 -5.41 0.53 -20.36
N PRO A 141 -4.99 1.76 -20.72
CA PRO A 141 -4.02 1.96 -21.78
C PRO A 141 -2.63 1.42 -21.39
N ALA A 142 -1.77 1.29 -22.39
CA ALA A 142 -0.40 0.84 -22.23
C ALA A 142 0.37 1.69 -21.19
N PRO A 143 1.39 1.11 -20.53
CA PRO A 143 2.18 1.87 -19.58
C PRO A 143 2.90 3.10 -20.12
N GLN A 144 2.68 4.23 -19.46
CA GLN A 144 3.38 5.49 -19.66
C GLN A 144 3.80 6.05 -18.30
N ASP A 145 5.06 6.51 -18.22
CA ASP A 145 5.65 7.12 -17.04
C ASP A 145 5.34 8.63 -16.99
N GLY A 146 5.27 9.19 -15.79
CA GLY A 146 5.06 10.62 -15.54
C GLY A 146 3.63 11.15 -15.76
N GLU A 147 2.75 10.41 -16.44
CA GLU A 147 1.39 10.87 -16.79
C GLU A 147 0.29 10.17 -15.97
N PRO A 148 -0.78 10.89 -15.57
CA PRO A 148 -1.97 10.27 -15.01
C PRO A 148 -2.55 9.24 -15.97
N ARG A 149 -2.96 8.08 -15.44
CA ARG A 149 -3.60 7.04 -16.24
C ARG A 149 -5.08 6.98 -15.97
N GLU A 150 -5.85 7.21 -17.02
CA GLU A 150 -7.30 7.04 -17.01
C GLU A 150 -7.71 5.70 -17.64
N HIS A 151 -8.88 5.22 -17.23
CA HIS A 151 -9.47 4.01 -17.80
C HIS A 151 -10.19 4.36 -19.09
N VAL A 152 -10.22 3.42 -20.04
CA VAL A 152 -10.95 3.61 -21.30
C VAL A 152 -12.45 3.45 -21.02
N LYS A 153 -13.23 4.51 -21.26
CA LYS A 153 -14.70 4.44 -21.24
C LYS A 153 -15.20 3.76 -22.53
N PRO A 154 -16.19 2.85 -22.46
CA PRO A 154 -16.80 2.32 -23.68
C PRO A 154 -17.50 3.46 -24.44
N ALA A 155 -17.37 3.47 -25.76
CA ALA A 155 -18.03 4.45 -26.60
C ALA A 155 -19.57 4.29 -26.47
N GLY A 156 -20.23 5.24 -25.80
CA GLY A 156 -21.70 5.33 -25.73
C GLY A 156 -22.37 5.03 -24.38
N GLY A 157 -21.63 4.87 -23.28
CA GLY A 157 -22.25 4.75 -21.95
C GLY A 157 -22.56 6.11 -21.33
N ALA A 158 -23.84 6.38 -21.08
CA ALA A 158 -24.34 7.55 -20.37
C ALA A 158 -23.67 7.72 -19.00
N ASP A 159 -23.54 8.98 -18.57
CA ASP A 159 -22.95 9.40 -17.31
C ASP A 159 -23.54 8.64 -16.11
N ASP A 160 -22.79 7.67 -15.59
CA ASP A 160 -22.98 7.19 -14.23
C ASP A 160 -22.32 8.21 -13.29
N ALA A 161 -23.19 8.88 -12.53
CA ALA A 161 -22.96 9.95 -11.58
C ALA A 161 -21.71 9.77 -10.70
N GLU A 162 -20.98 10.89 -10.57
CA GLU A 162 -19.97 11.14 -9.54
C GLU A 162 -20.59 11.26 -8.14
#